data_AF-A0A2R5ERZ9-F1
#
_entry.id   AF-A0A2R5ERZ9-F1
#
_cell.length_a   1.000
_cell.length_b   1.000
_cell.length_c   1.000
_cell.angle_alpha   90.00
_cell.angle_beta   90.00
_cell.angle_gamma   90.00
#
_symmetry.space_group_name_H-M   'P 1'
#
loop_
_entity.id
_entity.type
_entity.pdbx_description
1 polymer ?
#
loop_
_entity_poly.entity_id
_entity_poly.type
_entity_poly.pdbx_seq_one_letter_code
_entity_poly.pdbx_strand_id
1 'polypeptide(L)'
;MAIYIDILFLRELLVDGAVLLTTAWACHIRPKPWRVLAASVFGASYVVLMLFPQLSFLFTLGVKIGFSLIMIWITFGFHSLQRFIRTTLAFYAVNFVAAGAVLGLYYLFMQGSGEVWRTVTFSGGSVHAELKLGIFYFAAAFVIGIYVYRSVLSQKREKVLIGTHLADVTIRIGEAEYGCTGLIDTGNQLYDPLTRTPVMVMEASRWEAEIPAVWMKGIRDAQVDRLIAGQDTEPFPWQDRMRLVPFRGVNRGSQFMLAVKPDSVQIMREGQIFETSRVLIGLDGGKLTADGTYQAIIHPSMVQQPSQGSA
;
A
#
# COMPACT_ATOMS: atom_id res chain seq x y z
N MET A 1 -9.85 45.81 -17.89
CA MET A 1 -10.23 45.02 -16.71
C MET A 1 -8.95 44.62 -16.01
N ALA A 2 -8.81 44.82 -14.69
CA ALA A 2 -7.62 44.40 -13.97
C ALA A 2 -7.63 42.88 -13.77
N ILE A 3 -6.61 42.19 -14.25
CA ILE A 3 -6.41 40.75 -14.01
C ILE A 3 -5.52 40.63 -12.77
N TYR A 4 -6.06 40.03 -11.72
CA TYR A 4 -5.34 39.74 -10.48
C TYR A 4 -4.48 38.49 -10.67
N ILE A 5 -3.22 38.69 -11.05
CA ILE A 5 -2.25 37.63 -11.37
C ILE A 5 -2.04 36.69 -10.17
N ASP A 6 -2.03 37.26 -8.96
CA ASP A 6 -1.95 36.57 -7.68
C ASP A 6 -3.12 35.59 -7.46
N ILE A 7 -4.36 36.03 -7.71
CA ILE A 7 -5.55 35.18 -7.56
C ILE A 7 -5.55 34.07 -8.61
N LEU A 8 -5.17 34.40 -9.85
CA LEU A 8 -5.10 33.45 -10.95
C LEU A 8 -4.02 32.38 -10.68
N PHE A 9 -2.84 32.79 -10.24
CA PHE A 9 -1.78 31.88 -9.85
C PHE A 9 -2.20 30.96 -8.71
N LEU A 10 -2.79 31.49 -7.63
CA LEU A 10 -3.21 30.70 -6.49
C LEU A 10 -4.31 29.69 -6.85
N ARG A 11 -5.25 30.09 -7.72
CA ARG A 11 -6.30 29.20 -8.23
C ARG A 11 -5.69 28.03 -9.00
N GLU A 12 -4.81 28.31 -9.96
CA GLU A 12 -4.20 27.27 -10.79
C GLU A 12 -3.28 26.36 -9.97
N LEU A 13 -2.57 26.91 -8.98
CA LEU A 13 -1.79 26.14 -8.01
C LEU A 13 -2.64 25.07 -7.31
N LEU A 14 -3.85 25.46 -6.87
CA LEU A 14 -4.76 24.57 -6.16
C LEU A 14 -5.41 23.54 -7.09
N VAL A 15 -5.80 23.95 -8.30
CA VAL A 15 -6.38 23.05 -9.31
C VAL A 15 -5.36 22.01 -9.75
N ASP A 16 -4.15 22.43 -10.14
CA ASP A 16 -3.07 21.54 -10.55
C ASP A 16 -2.71 20.57 -9.43
N GLY A 17 -2.61 21.06 -8.20
CA GLY A 17 -2.35 20.23 -7.01
C GLY A 17 -3.43 19.17 -6.80
N ALA A 18 -4.70 19.55 -6.89
CA ALA A 18 -5.81 18.61 -6.74
C ALA A 18 -5.82 17.56 -7.85
N VAL A 19 -5.61 17.95 -9.10
CA VAL A 19 -5.56 17.02 -10.24
C VAL A 19 -4.39 16.03 -10.09
N LEU A 20 -3.21 16.51 -9.69
CA LEU A 20 -2.04 15.66 -9.45
C LEU A 20 -2.28 14.66 -8.29
N LEU A 21 -2.88 15.10 -7.20
CA LEU A 21 -3.24 14.24 -6.06
C LEU A 21 -4.31 13.20 -6.44
N THR A 22 -5.30 13.60 -7.25
CA THR A 22 -6.33 12.69 -7.77
C THR A 22 -5.73 11.64 -8.70
N THR A 23 -4.81 12.06 -9.56
CA THR A 23 -4.04 11.18 -10.44
C THR A 23 -3.22 10.18 -9.62
N ALA A 24 -2.58 10.66 -8.54
CA ALA A 24 -1.84 9.83 -7.61
C ALA A 24 -2.73 8.77 -6.95
N TRP A 25 -3.91 9.17 -6.49
CA TRP A 25 -4.91 8.28 -5.91
C TRP A 25 -5.40 7.23 -6.92
N ALA A 26 -5.77 7.65 -8.14
CA ALA A 26 -6.22 6.75 -9.21
C ALA A 26 -5.14 5.72 -9.63
N CYS A 27 -3.86 6.09 -9.52
CA CYS A 27 -2.73 5.21 -9.83
C CYS A 27 -2.20 4.42 -8.62
N HIS A 28 -2.77 4.60 -7.42
CA HIS A 28 -2.26 4.06 -6.15
C HIS A 28 -0.80 4.42 -5.87
N ILE A 29 -0.38 5.65 -6.19
CA ILE A 29 0.98 6.17 -5.97
C ILE A 29 0.95 7.19 -4.83
N ARG A 30 1.98 7.19 -3.99
CA ARG A 30 2.14 8.18 -2.90
C ARG A 30 3.26 9.18 -3.23
N PRO A 31 2.97 10.32 -3.88
CA PRO A 31 3.97 11.33 -4.15
C PRO A 31 4.39 12.04 -2.86
N LYS A 32 5.64 12.52 -2.82
CA LYS A 32 6.11 13.37 -1.72
C LYS A 32 5.39 14.74 -1.82
N PRO A 33 4.88 15.32 -0.73
CA PRO A 33 4.05 16.53 -0.77
C PRO A 33 4.77 17.73 -1.41
N TRP A 34 6.07 17.88 -1.18
CA TRP A 34 6.86 18.96 -1.81
C TRP A 34 6.97 18.81 -3.33
N ARG A 35 6.92 17.57 -3.87
CA ARG A 35 6.98 17.31 -5.32
C ARG A 35 5.67 17.72 -5.99
N VAL A 36 4.54 17.46 -5.32
CA VAL A 36 3.23 17.95 -5.77
C VAL A 36 3.24 19.47 -5.78
N LEU A 37 3.66 20.11 -4.70
CA LEU A 37 3.74 21.57 -4.62
C LEU A 37 4.63 22.16 -5.73
N ALA A 38 5.82 21.59 -5.96
CA ALA A 38 6.72 22.05 -7.01
C ALA A 38 6.10 21.93 -8.41
N ALA A 39 5.44 20.81 -8.70
CA ALA A 39 4.74 20.60 -9.97
C ALA A 39 3.55 21.55 -10.15
N SER A 40 2.78 21.79 -9.08
CA SER A 40 1.67 22.77 -9.09
C SER A 40 2.16 24.20 -9.27
N VAL A 41 3.27 24.59 -8.64
CA VAL A 41 3.88 25.92 -8.85
C VAL A 41 4.32 26.08 -10.30
N PHE A 42 4.91 25.02 -10.87
CA PHE A 42 5.31 25.00 -12.27
C PHE A 42 4.09 25.14 -13.21
N GLY A 43 3.01 24.41 -12.97
CA GLY A 43 1.75 24.54 -13.71
C GLY A 43 1.10 25.93 -13.56
N ALA A 44 0.99 26.45 -12.34
CA ALA A 44 0.47 27.79 -12.08
C ALA A 44 1.30 28.89 -12.77
N SER A 45 2.62 28.72 -12.83
CA SER A 45 3.51 29.66 -13.53
C SER A 45 3.26 29.69 -15.04
N TYR A 46 2.87 28.55 -15.64
CA TYR A 46 2.54 28.47 -17.06
C TYR A 46 1.38 29.41 -17.42
N VAL A 47 0.34 29.47 -16.59
CA VAL A 47 -0.82 30.33 -16.84
C VAL A 47 -0.46 31.81 -16.69
N VAL A 48 0.44 32.16 -15.77
CA VAL A 48 0.98 33.53 -15.68
C VAL A 48 1.81 33.89 -16.92
N LEU A 49 2.64 32.96 -17.42
CA LEU A 49 3.43 33.18 -18.63
C LEU A 49 2.55 33.39 -19.88
N MET A 50 1.36 32.78 -19.92
CA MET A 50 0.40 32.99 -21.01
C MET A 50 -0.18 34.41 -21.08
N LEU A 51 -0.06 35.22 -20.02
CA LEU A 51 -0.51 36.62 -20.03
C LEU A 51 0.41 37.54 -20.85
N PHE A 52 1.60 37.08 -21.23
CA PHE A 52 2.55 37.87 -22.02
C PHE A 52 2.37 37.59 -23.52
N PRO A 53 1.92 38.57 -24.33
CA PRO A 53 1.63 38.37 -25.76
C PRO A 53 2.84 37.91 -26.58
N GLN A 54 4.05 38.26 -26.13
CA GLN A 54 5.33 37.88 -26.73
C GLN A 54 5.60 36.37 -26.62
N LEU A 55 4.93 35.66 -25.71
CA LEU A 55 5.05 34.23 -25.49
C LEU A 55 3.92 33.43 -26.15
N SER A 56 3.42 33.90 -27.30
CA SER A 56 2.30 33.26 -28.02
C SER A 56 2.55 31.79 -28.41
N PHE A 57 3.82 31.37 -28.53
CA PHE A 57 4.17 29.96 -28.76
C PHE A 57 3.72 29.03 -27.62
N LEU A 58 3.51 29.54 -26.40
CA LEU A 58 3.03 28.76 -25.25
C LEU A 58 1.61 28.21 -25.46
N PHE A 59 0.83 28.79 -26.36
CA PHE A 59 -0.54 28.35 -26.65
C PHE A 59 -0.60 27.08 -27.50
N THR A 60 0.52 26.65 -28.10
CA THR A 60 0.58 25.48 -28.96
C THR A 60 0.30 24.19 -28.18
N LEU A 61 -0.32 23.21 -28.86
CA LEU A 61 -0.65 21.91 -28.28
C LEU A 61 0.61 21.17 -27.78
N GLY A 62 1.71 21.25 -28.54
CA GLY A 62 2.97 20.60 -28.19
C GLY A 62 3.56 21.12 -26.88
N VAL A 63 3.50 22.44 -26.65
CA VAL A 63 3.98 23.04 -25.40
C VAL A 63 3.10 22.63 -24.22
N LYS A 64 1.77 22.62 -24.39
CA LYS A 64 0.82 22.14 -23.35
C LYS A 64 1.13 20.71 -22.92
N ILE A 65 1.34 19.82 -23.89
CA ILE A 65 1.72 18.43 -23.63
C ILE A 65 3.10 18.38 -22.95
N GLY A 66 4.07 19.19 -23.38
CA GLY A 66 5.39 19.27 -22.74
C GLY A 66 5.30 19.65 -21.26
N PHE A 67 4.53 20.69 -20.93
CA PHE A 67 4.32 21.15 -19.56
C PHE A 67 3.67 20.08 -18.69
N SER A 68 2.63 19.40 -19.18
CA SER A 68 1.98 18.33 -18.41
C SER A 68 2.91 17.15 -18.15
N LEU A 69 3.73 16.75 -19.14
CA LEU A 69 4.73 15.69 -18.97
C LEU A 69 5.78 16.07 -17.92
N ILE A 70 6.24 17.33 -17.91
CA ILE A 70 7.17 17.84 -16.90
C ILE A 70 6.51 17.82 -15.52
N MET A 71 5.25 18.26 -15.37
CA MET A 71 4.54 18.20 -14.10
C MET A 71 4.42 16.77 -13.55
N ILE A 72 4.06 15.82 -14.41
CA ILE A 72 3.98 14.39 -14.06
C ILE A 72 5.36 13.88 -13.64
N TRP A 73 6.41 14.25 -14.37
CA TRP A 73 7.78 13.87 -14.04
C TRP A 73 8.25 14.45 -12.70
N ILE A 74 8.00 15.74 -12.45
CA ILE A 74 8.31 16.39 -11.16
C ILE A 74 7.56 15.68 -10.03
N THR A 75 6.28 15.33 -10.22
CA THR A 75 5.42 14.74 -9.18
C THR A 75 5.76 13.27 -8.88
N PHE A 76 5.81 12.44 -9.91
CA PHE A 76 5.90 10.97 -9.78
C PHE A 76 7.30 10.43 -10.06
N GLY A 77 8.09 11.12 -10.88
CA GLY A 77 9.44 10.71 -11.29
C GLY A 77 9.40 9.72 -12.44
N PHE A 78 10.58 9.44 -12.98
CA PHE A 78 10.74 8.43 -14.03
C PHE A 78 11.28 7.13 -13.41
N HIS A 79 10.56 6.03 -13.58
CA HIS A 79 10.98 4.71 -13.10
C HIS A 79 10.95 3.67 -14.22
N SER A 80 9.86 3.65 -14.99
CA SER A 80 9.75 2.88 -16.24
C SER A 80 8.82 3.59 -17.21
N LEU A 81 9.01 3.37 -18.51
CA LEU A 81 8.18 3.96 -19.56
C LEU A 81 6.70 3.56 -19.42
N GLN A 82 6.43 2.29 -19.10
CA GLN A 82 5.07 1.79 -18.87
C GLN A 82 4.38 2.53 -17.71
N ARG A 83 5.08 2.73 -16.59
CA ARG A 83 4.52 3.46 -15.43
C ARG A 83 4.26 4.92 -15.79
N PHE A 84 5.19 5.56 -16.50
CA PHE A 84 5.08 6.96 -16.89
C PHE A 84 3.92 7.22 -17.88
N ILE A 85 3.75 6.33 -18.87
CA ILE A 85 2.60 6.38 -19.80
C ILE A 85 1.30 6.20 -19.02
N ARG A 86 1.23 5.20 -18.12
CA ARG A 86 0.03 4.95 -17.30
C ARG A 86 -0.37 6.16 -16.46
N THR A 87 0.59 6.80 -15.79
CA THR A 87 0.32 8.01 -14.99
C THR A 87 -0.09 9.20 -15.86
N THR A 88 0.47 9.31 -17.07
CA THR A 88 0.11 10.36 -18.03
C THR A 88 -1.31 10.20 -18.54
N LEU A 89 -1.70 8.97 -18.93
CA LEU A 89 -3.06 8.66 -19.34
C LEU A 89 -4.06 8.92 -18.21
N ALA A 90 -3.73 8.52 -16.98
CA ALA A 90 -4.55 8.80 -15.82
C ALA A 90 -4.70 10.30 -15.55
N PHE A 91 -3.62 11.08 -15.67
CA PHE A 91 -3.65 12.53 -15.52
C PHE A 91 -4.61 13.19 -16.51
N TYR A 92 -4.53 12.82 -17.79
CA TYR A 92 -5.47 13.34 -18.79
C TYR A 92 -6.90 12.89 -18.55
N ALA A 93 -7.13 11.63 -18.17
CA ALA A 93 -8.45 11.14 -17.83
C ALA A 93 -9.08 11.93 -16.67
N VAL A 94 -8.31 12.19 -15.60
CA VAL A 94 -8.76 13.03 -14.48
C VAL A 94 -9.11 14.44 -14.94
N ASN A 95 -8.29 15.06 -15.80
CA ASN A 95 -8.57 16.38 -16.37
C ASN A 95 -9.84 16.40 -17.22
N PHE A 96 -10.04 15.40 -18.09
CA PHE A 96 -11.24 15.30 -18.92
C PHE A 96 -12.50 15.08 -18.10
N VAL A 97 -12.43 14.24 -17.06
CA VAL A 97 -13.55 14.02 -16.13
C VAL A 97 -13.86 15.30 -15.36
N ALA A 98 -12.85 16.00 -14.85
CA ALA A 98 -13.04 17.27 -14.15
C ALA A 98 -13.68 18.32 -15.08
N ALA A 99 -13.18 18.47 -16.30
CA ALA A 99 -13.74 19.37 -17.30
C ALA A 99 -15.19 19.01 -17.67
N GLY A 100 -15.46 17.72 -17.89
CA GLY A 100 -16.80 17.21 -18.20
C GLY A 100 -17.78 17.42 -17.04
N ALA A 101 -17.36 17.22 -15.79
CA ALA A 101 -18.18 17.48 -14.62
C ALA A 101 -18.51 18.97 -14.49
N VAL A 102 -17.53 19.85 -14.70
CA VAL A 102 -17.74 21.30 -14.69
C VAL A 102 -18.72 21.72 -15.79
N LEU A 103 -18.53 21.24 -17.02
CA LEU A 103 -19.45 21.51 -18.14
C LEU A 103 -20.85 20.97 -17.86
N GLY A 104 -20.98 19.74 -17.37
CA GLY A 104 -22.26 19.11 -17.05
C GLY A 104 -23.02 19.86 -15.96
N LEU A 105 -22.34 20.27 -14.88
CA LEU A 105 -22.95 21.09 -13.83
C LEU A 105 -23.34 22.48 -14.36
N TYR A 106 -22.50 23.10 -15.19
CA TYR A 106 -22.81 24.38 -15.82
C TYR A 106 -24.12 24.31 -16.63
N TYR A 107 -24.28 23.28 -17.48
CA TYR A 107 -25.51 23.07 -18.25
C TYR A 107 -26.72 22.74 -17.38
N LEU A 108 -26.54 21.98 -16.29
CA LEU A 108 -27.63 21.60 -15.40
C LEU A 108 -28.19 22.81 -14.63
N PHE A 109 -27.33 23.73 -14.19
CA PHE A 109 -27.73 24.88 -13.37
C PHE A 109 -28.09 26.14 -14.17
N MET A 110 -27.65 26.26 -15.43
CA MET A 110 -28.10 27.34 -16.33
C MET A 110 -29.35 26.94 -17.12
N GLN A 111 -30.48 26.77 -16.41
CA GLN A 111 -31.81 26.63 -17.02
C GLN A 111 -32.38 27.99 -17.50
N GLY A 112 -31.66 28.69 -18.39
CA GLY A 112 -32.13 29.92 -19.04
C GLY A 112 -31.75 29.92 -20.53
N SER A 113 -32.72 29.60 -21.39
CA SER A 113 -32.59 29.24 -22.81
C SER A 113 -32.19 30.37 -23.79
N GLY A 114 -31.43 31.37 -23.34
CA GLY A 114 -30.88 32.44 -24.21
C GLY A 114 -29.39 32.72 -24.03
N GLU A 115 -28.83 32.50 -22.83
CA GLU A 115 -27.42 32.80 -22.56
C GLU A 115 -26.47 31.64 -22.90
N VAL A 116 -26.99 30.41 -22.92
CA VAL A 116 -26.22 29.20 -23.21
C VAL A 116 -25.66 29.23 -24.64
N TRP A 117 -26.48 29.61 -25.63
CA TRP A 117 -26.05 29.73 -27.03
C TRP A 117 -25.22 30.99 -27.29
N ARG A 118 -25.50 32.09 -26.58
CA ARG A 118 -24.76 33.35 -26.74
C ARG A 118 -23.33 33.25 -26.21
N THR A 119 -23.08 32.44 -25.18
CA THR A 119 -21.73 32.24 -24.61
C THR A 119 -20.87 31.31 -25.48
N VAL A 120 -21.47 30.33 -26.17
CA VAL A 120 -20.76 29.46 -27.11
C VAL A 120 -20.45 30.17 -28.44
N THR A 121 -21.28 31.13 -28.84
CA THR A 121 -21.11 31.92 -30.09
C THR A 121 -20.27 33.18 -29.92
N PHE A 122 -20.17 33.79 -28.72
CA PHE A 122 -19.24 34.88 -28.40
C PHE A 122 -17.88 34.40 -27.87
N SER A 123 -17.32 33.35 -28.50
CA SER A 123 -15.92 32.95 -28.35
C SER A 123 -14.98 33.93 -29.08
N GLY A 124 -15.12 35.21 -28.74
CA GLY A 124 -14.31 36.34 -29.18
C GLY A 124 -13.65 37.09 -28.02
N GLY A 125 -13.31 36.39 -26.93
CA GLY A 125 -12.42 36.90 -25.88
C GLY A 125 -13.06 37.74 -24.77
N SER A 126 -13.96 37.17 -23.96
CA SER A 126 -14.41 37.83 -22.72
C SER A 126 -14.18 36.98 -21.45
N VAL A 127 -13.46 37.59 -20.50
CA VAL A 127 -12.96 37.06 -19.22
C VAL A 127 -14.06 36.55 -18.27
N HIS A 128 -15.32 36.92 -18.51
CA HIS A 128 -16.45 36.60 -17.63
C HIS A 128 -16.89 35.13 -17.68
N ALA A 129 -16.73 34.45 -18.82
CA ALA A 129 -17.01 33.02 -18.94
C ALA A 129 -15.95 32.17 -18.20
N GLU A 130 -14.68 32.58 -18.27
CA GLU A 130 -13.54 31.89 -17.64
C GLU A 130 -13.54 31.99 -16.11
N LEU A 131 -14.10 33.06 -15.54
CA LEU A 131 -14.18 33.27 -14.09
C LEU A 131 -15.30 32.43 -13.44
N LYS A 132 -16.45 32.27 -14.11
CA LYS A 132 -17.56 31.43 -13.62
C LYS A 132 -17.24 29.94 -13.70
N LEU A 133 -16.62 29.48 -14.79
CA LEU A 133 -16.10 28.11 -14.91
C LEU A 133 -15.05 27.80 -13.82
N GLY A 134 -14.30 28.81 -13.38
CA GLY A 134 -13.27 28.65 -12.35
C GLY A 134 -13.73 28.29 -10.95
N ILE A 135 -14.90 28.76 -10.55
CA ILE A 135 -15.49 28.44 -9.24
C ILE A 135 -15.87 26.95 -9.17
N PHE A 136 -16.38 26.40 -10.27
CA PHE A 136 -16.73 24.98 -10.36
C PHE A 136 -15.47 24.09 -10.39
N TYR A 137 -14.40 24.51 -11.07
CA TYR A 137 -13.11 23.83 -11.00
C TYR A 137 -12.54 23.81 -9.58
N PHE A 138 -12.59 24.94 -8.87
CA PHE A 138 -12.12 25.04 -7.49
C PHE A 138 -12.95 24.15 -6.54
N ALA A 139 -14.28 24.15 -6.67
CA ALA A 139 -15.15 23.31 -5.85
C ALA A 139 -14.93 21.81 -6.09
N ALA A 140 -14.76 21.39 -7.35
CA ALA A 140 -14.46 20.00 -7.69
C ALA A 140 -13.07 19.58 -7.15
N ALA A 141 -12.05 20.42 -7.36
CA ALA A 141 -10.71 20.22 -6.81
C ALA A 141 -10.72 20.10 -5.28
N PHE A 142 -11.53 20.91 -4.60
CA PHE A 142 -11.66 20.91 -3.14
C PHE A 142 -12.33 19.62 -2.62
N VAL A 143 -13.42 19.18 -3.24
CA VAL A 143 -14.12 17.94 -2.85
C VAL A 143 -13.23 16.72 -3.07
N ILE A 144 -12.54 16.65 -4.22
CA ILE A 144 -11.64 15.55 -4.50
C ILE A 144 -10.42 15.59 -3.56
N GLY A 145 -9.90 16.78 -3.25
CA GLY A 145 -8.83 16.97 -2.26
C GLY A 145 -9.20 16.44 -0.87
N ILE A 146 -10.43 16.72 -0.39
CA ILE A 146 -10.94 16.20 0.88
C ILE A 146 -11.08 14.66 0.84
N TYR A 147 -11.60 14.12 -0.26
CA TYR A 147 -11.77 12.68 -0.41
C TYR A 147 -10.42 11.94 -0.39
N VAL A 148 -9.42 12.46 -1.12
CA VAL A 148 -8.06 11.92 -1.14
C VAL A 148 -7.39 12.04 0.23
N TYR A 149 -7.54 13.17 0.92
CA TYR A 149 -7.03 13.36 2.29
C TYR A 149 -7.58 12.30 3.25
N ARG A 150 -8.89 12.02 3.19
CA ARG A 150 -9.54 10.98 4.01
C ARG A 150 -9.05 9.57 3.66
N SER A 151 -8.87 9.27 2.37
CA SER A 151 -8.37 7.97 1.92
C SER A 151 -6.93 7.70 2.39
N VAL A 152 -6.06 8.71 2.33
CA VAL A 152 -4.67 8.61 2.79
C VAL A 152 -4.58 8.44 4.31
N LEU A 153 -5.44 9.13 5.08
CA LEU A 153 -5.54 8.92 6.53
C LEU A 153 -6.03 7.52 6.89
N SER A 154 -7.00 6.98 6.14
CA SER A 154 -7.49 5.61 6.33
C SER A 154 -6.38 4.57 6.17
N GLN A 155 -5.56 4.70 5.11
CA GLN A 155 -4.43 3.79 4.88
C GLN A 155 -3.30 3.92 5.91
N LYS A 156 -3.15 5.07 6.57
CA LYS A 156 -2.24 5.20 7.71
C LYS A 156 -2.77 4.43 8.92
N ARG A 157 -4.09 4.49 9.15
CA ARG A 157 -4.73 3.77 10.26
C ARG A 157 -4.61 2.25 10.12
N GLU A 158 -4.75 1.74 8.90
CA GLU A 158 -4.58 0.31 8.59
C GLU A 158 -3.14 -0.17 8.83
N LYS A 159 -2.13 0.63 8.47
CA LYS A 159 -0.72 0.32 8.78
C LYS A 159 -0.37 0.41 10.27
N VAL A 160 -0.98 1.35 10.99
CA VAL A 160 -0.84 1.44 12.46
C VAL A 160 -1.49 0.23 13.15
N LEU A 161 -2.64 -0.23 12.66
CA LEU A 161 -3.33 -1.44 13.13
C LEU A 161 -2.47 -2.71 12.97
N ILE A 162 -1.77 -2.87 11.84
CA ILE A 162 -0.84 -4.00 11.66
C ILE A 162 0.36 -3.86 12.60
N GLY A 163 0.91 -2.65 12.76
CA GLY A 163 2.05 -2.38 13.66
C GLY A 163 1.77 -2.71 15.13
N THR A 164 0.55 -2.49 15.63
CA THR A 164 0.16 -2.82 17.02
C THR A 164 0.08 -4.32 17.33
N HIS A 165 0.16 -5.16 16.30
CA HIS A 165 0.18 -6.62 16.43
C HIS A 165 1.53 -7.25 16.10
N LEU A 166 2.56 -6.46 15.79
CA LEU A 166 3.91 -6.98 15.64
C LEU A 166 4.58 -7.14 17.02
N ALA A 167 5.32 -8.23 17.17
CA ALA A 167 6.11 -8.52 18.36
C ALA A 167 7.45 -9.14 17.95
N ASP A 168 8.49 -8.88 18.74
CA ASP A 168 9.78 -9.54 18.55
C ASP A 168 9.71 -10.92 19.18
N VAL A 169 10.19 -11.92 18.45
CA VAL A 169 10.15 -13.32 18.86
C VAL A 169 11.56 -13.87 18.89
N THR A 170 11.90 -14.48 20.02
CA THR A 170 13.16 -15.18 20.24
C THR A 170 12.86 -16.64 20.48
N ILE A 171 13.44 -17.51 19.66
CA ILE A 171 13.24 -18.96 19.71
C ILE A 171 14.55 -19.61 20.13
N ARG A 172 14.49 -20.48 21.15
CA ARG A 172 15.66 -21.24 21.61
C ARG A 172 15.50 -22.72 21.30
N ILE A 173 16.51 -23.30 20.64
CA ILE A 173 16.60 -24.72 20.32
C ILE A 173 18.03 -25.19 20.59
N GLY A 174 18.23 -25.98 21.65
CA GLY A 174 19.56 -26.32 22.16
C GLY A 174 20.31 -25.06 22.60
N GLU A 175 21.54 -24.93 22.10
CA GLU A 175 22.41 -23.77 22.34
C GLU A 175 22.16 -22.62 21.35
N ALA A 176 21.30 -22.82 20.34
CA ALA A 176 21.04 -21.83 19.32
C ALA A 176 19.81 -20.97 19.65
N GLU A 177 19.92 -19.68 19.33
CA GLU A 177 18.90 -18.66 19.53
C GLU A 177 18.60 -17.96 18.19
N TYR A 178 17.31 -17.87 17.84
CA TYR A 178 16.85 -17.29 16.58
C TYR A 178 15.85 -16.17 16.85
N GLY A 179 16.16 -14.96 16.36
CA GLY A 179 15.29 -13.79 16.46
C GLY A 179 14.53 -13.51 15.16
N CYS A 180 13.23 -13.19 15.25
CA CYS A 180 12.42 -12.71 14.13
C CYS A 180 11.30 -11.77 14.58
N THR A 181 10.68 -11.07 13.63
CA THR A 181 9.47 -10.27 13.90
C THR A 181 8.24 -11.09 13.54
N GLY A 182 7.33 -11.28 14.49
CA GLY A 182 6.09 -12.03 14.32
C GLY A 182 4.84 -11.15 14.37
N LEU A 183 3.82 -11.50 13.59
CA LEU A 183 2.48 -10.92 13.65
C LEU A 183 1.60 -11.75 14.59
N ILE A 184 1.08 -11.12 15.65
CA ILE A 184 0.06 -11.69 16.52
C ILE A 184 -1.26 -11.73 15.76
N ASP A 185 -1.62 -12.91 15.27
CA ASP A 185 -2.84 -13.11 14.50
C ASP A 185 -3.93 -13.72 15.36
N THR A 186 -4.96 -12.94 15.69
CA THR A 186 -6.14 -13.43 16.42
C THR A 186 -6.94 -14.48 15.65
N GLY A 187 -6.75 -14.58 14.33
CA GLY A 187 -7.37 -15.57 13.46
C GLY A 187 -6.62 -16.90 13.40
N ASN A 188 -5.38 -16.98 13.90
CA ASN A 188 -4.65 -18.25 13.95
C ASN A 188 -5.26 -19.15 15.03
N GLN A 189 -5.94 -20.21 14.59
CA GLN A 189 -6.56 -21.23 15.45
C GLN A 189 -5.85 -22.59 15.30
N LEU A 190 -4.60 -22.60 14.82
CA LEU A 190 -3.89 -23.84 14.56
C LEU A 190 -3.38 -24.46 15.87
N TYR A 191 -3.86 -25.67 16.14
CA TYR A 191 -3.41 -26.52 17.24
C TYR A 191 -3.02 -27.88 16.72
N ASP A 192 -2.02 -28.50 17.34
CA ASP A 192 -1.81 -29.94 17.20
C ASP A 192 -3.02 -30.70 17.80
N PRO A 193 -3.78 -31.48 17.03
CA PRO A 193 -4.98 -32.16 17.52
C PRO A 193 -4.71 -33.18 18.63
N LEU A 194 -3.49 -33.73 18.71
CA LEU A 194 -3.13 -34.73 19.72
C LEU A 194 -2.79 -34.09 21.06
N THR A 195 -1.87 -33.13 21.06
CA THR A 195 -1.39 -32.51 22.32
C THR A 195 -2.12 -31.22 22.70
N ARG A 196 -2.98 -30.70 21.80
CA ARG A 196 -3.59 -29.36 21.88
C ARG A 196 -2.54 -28.26 22.08
N THR A 197 -1.34 -28.46 21.56
CA THR A 197 -0.27 -27.47 21.62
C THR A 197 -0.50 -26.42 20.53
N PRO A 198 -0.49 -25.11 20.86
CA PRO A 198 -0.65 -24.06 19.86
C PRO A 198 0.50 -24.09 18.85
N VAL A 199 0.19 -23.75 17.61
CA VAL A 199 1.16 -23.76 16.51
C VAL A 199 1.36 -22.34 16.00
N MET A 200 2.56 -21.82 16.19
CA MET A 200 3.01 -20.61 15.49
C MET A 200 3.57 -21.02 14.12
N VAL A 201 3.41 -20.18 13.11
CA VAL A 201 3.90 -20.46 11.75
C VAL A 201 5.09 -19.55 11.46
N MET A 202 6.16 -20.06 10.86
CA MET A 202 7.33 -19.28 10.51
C MET A 202 7.86 -19.65 9.12
N GLU A 203 8.42 -18.66 8.43
CA GLU A 203 9.10 -18.89 7.15
C GLU A 203 10.28 -19.86 7.33
N ALA A 204 10.23 -20.99 6.65
CA ALA A 204 11.25 -22.03 6.70
C ALA A 204 12.63 -21.53 6.20
N SER A 205 12.63 -20.49 5.36
CA SER A 205 13.87 -19.84 4.85
C SER A 205 14.80 -19.35 5.97
N ARG A 206 14.27 -19.10 7.18
CA ARG A 206 15.06 -18.69 8.34
C ARG A 206 15.94 -19.78 8.92
N TRP A 207 15.67 -21.04 8.58
CA TRP A 207 16.33 -22.22 9.14
C TRP A 207 17.10 -23.03 8.08
N GLU A 208 17.45 -22.41 6.95
CA GLU A 208 18.19 -23.07 5.87
C GLU A 208 19.58 -23.59 6.29
N ALA A 209 20.17 -23.03 7.35
CA ALA A 209 21.45 -23.49 7.89
C ALA A 209 21.33 -24.78 8.72
N GLU A 210 20.16 -25.04 9.30
CA GLU A 210 19.94 -26.13 10.28
C GLU A 210 19.12 -27.28 9.70
N ILE A 211 18.30 -26.99 8.69
CA ILE A 211 17.43 -27.96 8.02
C ILE A 211 18.04 -28.33 6.67
N PRO A 212 18.31 -29.62 6.41
CA PRO A 212 18.88 -30.06 5.14
C PRO A 212 18.02 -29.66 3.92
N ALA A 213 18.68 -29.41 2.79
CA ALA A 213 18.03 -28.94 1.56
C ALA A 213 16.89 -29.86 1.06
N VAL A 214 17.00 -31.18 1.30
CA VAL A 214 15.97 -32.18 0.95
C VAL A 214 14.66 -31.91 1.71
N TRP A 215 14.76 -31.65 3.01
CA TRP A 215 13.62 -31.32 3.87
C TRP A 215 13.02 -29.96 3.49
N MET A 216 13.87 -28.96 3.25
CA MET A 216 13.45 -27.64 2.77
C MET A 216 12.67 -27.72 1.46
N LYS A 217 13.08 -28.59 0.53
CA LYS A 217 12.37 -28.80 -0.74
C LYS A 217 10.99 -29.43 -0.50
N GLY A 218 10.87 -30.46 0.34
CA GLY A 218 9.58 -31.07 0.60
C GLY A 218 8.61 -30.18 1.40
N ILE A 219 9.12 -29.28 2.25
CA ILE A 219 8.31 -28.21 2.87
C ILE A 219 7.75 -27.26 1.79
N ARG A 220 8.60 -26.79 0.86
CA ARG A 220 8.20 -25.91 -0.25
C ARG A 220 7.19 -26.56 -1.19
N ASP A 221 7.38 -27.84 -1.49
CA ASP A 221 6.52 -28.61 -2.40
C ASP A 221 5.25 -29.16 -1.73
N ALA A 222 5.06 -28.92 -0.42
CA ALA A 222 3.95 -29.44 0.40
C ALA A 222 3.81 -30.98 0.32
N GLN A 223 4.93 -31.70 0.16
CA GLN A 223 5.00 -33.17 0.10
C GLN A 223 5.65 -33.75 1.36
N VAL A 224 5.28 -33.22 2.52
CA VAL A 224 5.91 -33.57 3.81
C VAL A 224 5.68 -35.04 4.18
N ASP A 225 4.52 -35.61 3.81
CA ASP A 225 4.18 -37.01 4.09
C ASP A 225 5.17 -38.00 3.46
N ARG A 226 5.75 -37.64 2.30
CA ARG A 226 6.75 -38.47 1.60
C ARG A 226 8.14 -38.36 2.20
N LEU A 227 8.48 -37.21 2.81
CA LEU A 227 9.78 -37.01 3.46
C LEU A 227 9.96 -37.95 4.65
N ILE A 228 8.89 -38.16 5.44
CA ILE A 228 8.95 -39.01 6.63
C ILE A 228 8.87 -40.50 6.25
N ALA A 229 8.24 -40.84 5.13
CA ALA A 229 8.19 -42.21 4.61
C ALA A 229 9.47 -42.64 3.87
N GLY A 230 10.38 -41.72 3.54
CA GLY A 230 11.61 -41.99 2.81
C GLY A 230 12.75 -42.46 3.71
N GLN A 231 13.41 -43.56 3.33
CA GLN A 231 14.48 -44.23 4.10
C GLN A 231 15.87 -43.57 3.99
N ASP A 232 16.04 -42.50 3.19
CA ASP A 232 17.36 -41.95 2.82
C ASP A 232 17.52 -40.48 3.23
N THR A 233 17.22 -40.13 4.47
CA THR A 233 17.60 -38.80 5.00
C THR A 233 18.72 -38.95 6.01
N GLU A 234 19.83 -38.27 5.75
CA GLU A 234 20.93 -38.17 6.71
C GLU A 234 20.39 -37.62 8.04
N PRO A 235 20.82 -38.19 9.18
CA PRO A 235 20.41 -37.70 10.48
C PRO A 235 20.87 -36.26 10.67
N PHE A 236 19.96 -35.39 11.09
CA PHE A 236 20.25 -33.97 11.36
C PHE A 236 19.77 -33.57 12.76
N PRO A 237 20.32 -32.50 13.37
CA PRO A 237 20.17 -32.22 14.80
C PRO A 237 18.73 -32.06 15.31
N TRP A 238 17.78 -31.74 14.43
CA TRP A 238 16.38 -31.47 14.81
C TRP A 238 15.40 -32.57 14.41
N GLN A 239 15.87 -33.69 13.84
CA GLN A 239 15.00 -34.76 13.35
C GLN A 239 14.02 -35.27 14.42
N ASP A 240 14.48 -35.48 15.66
CA ASP A 240 13.65 -35.95 16.78
C ASP A 240 12.63 -34.91 17.28
N ARG A 241 12.87 -33.63 16.96
CA ARG A 241 12.02 -32.48 17.31
C ARG A 241 10.97 -32.19 16.25
N MET A 242 11.04 -32.84 15.08
CA MET A 242 10.06 -32.68 14.01
C MET A 242 8.73 -33.34 14.38
N ARG A 243 7.63 -32.68 14.04
CA ARG A 243 6.25 -33.13 14.24
C ARG A 243 5.44 -32.82 12.99
N LEU A 244 4.52 -33.72 12.63
CA LEU A 244 3.51 -33.45 11.62
C LEU A 244 2.28 -32.86 12.28
N VAL A 245 1.85 -31.69 11.83
CA VAL A 245 0.64 -31.03 12.27
C VAL A 245 -0.36 -31.03 11.11
N PRO A 246 -1.50 -31.72 11.21
CA PRO A 246 -2.55 -31.59 10.22
C PRO A 246 -3.15 -30.18 10.30
N PHE A 247 -3.28 -29.52 9.16
CA PHE A 247 -3.92 -28.21 9.06
C PHE A 247 -4.86 -28.17 7.85
N ARG A 248 -5.82 -27.25 7.90
CA ARG A 248 -6.79 -27.06 6.83
C ARG A 248 -6.67 -25.64 6.28
N GLY A 249 -6.16 -25.52 5.07
CA GLY A 249 -6.12 -24.23 4.37
C GLY A 249 -7.52 -23.82 3.90
N VAL A 250 -7.72 -22.51 3.71
CA VAL A 250 -9.01 -21.96 3.25
C VAL A 250 -9.44 -22.52 1.88
N ASN A 251 -8.49 -22.95 1.04
CA ASN A 251 -8.73 -23.45 -0.33
C ASN A 251 -8.01 -24.77 -0.66
N ARG A 252 -7.51 -25.49 0.34
CA ARG A 252 -6.84 -26.79 0.16
C ARG A 252 -7.45 -27.76 1.19
N GLY A 253 -7.58 -29.04 0.83
CA GLY A 253 -8.12 -30.07 1.72
C GLY A 253 -7.30 -30.25 3.01
N SER A 254 -7.49 -31.35 3.71
CA SER A 254 -6.59 -31.69 4.84
C SER A 254 -5.16 -31.81 4.32
N GLN A 255 -4.24 -31.01 4.84
CA GLN A 255 -2.81 -31.05 4.52
C GLN A 255 -2.01 -31.25 5.80
N PHE A 256 -0.76 -31.65 5.68
CA PHE A 256 0.18 -31.71 6.80
C PHE A 256 1.22 -30.60 6.68
N MET A 257 1.50 -29.96 7.81
CA MET A 257 2.57 -29.00 7.99
C MET A 257 3.65 -29.65 8.85
N LEU A 258 4.90 -29.47 8.45
CA LEU A 258 6.01 -29.87 9.28
C LEU A 258 6.22 -28.81 10.36
N ALA A 259 6.38 -29.22 11.61
CA ALA A 259 6.63 -28.32 12.71
C ALA A 259 7.84 -28.77 13.54
N VAL A 260 8.60 -27.82 14.06
CA VAL A 260 9.70 -28.07 15.00
C VAL A 260 9.20 -27.79 16.42
N LYS A 261 9.57 -28.64 17.37
CA LYS A 261 9.39 -28.39 18.81
C LYS A 261 10.62 -27.64 19.38
N PRO A 262 10.51 -26.34 19.69
CA PRO A 262 11.58 -25.60 20.36
C PRO A 262 11.67 -25.95 21.85
N ASP A 263 12.73 -25.49 22.52
CA ASP A 263 12.86 -25.60 23.97
C ASP A 263 12.11 -24.46 24.68
N SER A 264 12.22 -23.24 24.16
CA SER A 264 11.39 -22.11 24.58
C SER A 264 11.20 -21.08 23.46
N VAL A 265 10.09 -20.35 23.53
CA VAL A 265 9.81 -19.18 22.69
C VAL A 265 9.47 -18.01 23.61
N GLN A 266 10.19 -16.91 23.42
CA GLN A 266 9.98 -15.65 24.11
C GLN A 266 9.41 -14.63 23.12
N ILE A 267 8.33 -13.95 23.49
CA ILE A 267 7.66 -12.93 22.70
C ILE A 267 7.71 -11.62 23.49
N MET A 268 8.35 -10.61 22.91
CA MET A 268 8.41 -9.26 23.47
C MET A 268 7.40 -8.35 22.75
N ARG A 269 6.42 -7.85 23.51
CA ARG A 269 5.36 -6.97 23.01
C ARG A 269 5.17 -5.80 23.96
N GLU A 270 5.30 -4.57 23.46
CA GLU A 270 5.02 -3.33 24.23
C GLU A 270 5.73 -3.29 25.60
N GLY A 271 6.96 -3.83 25.68
CA GLY A 271 7.75 -3.90 26.92
C GLY A 271 7.38 -5.05 27.87
N GLN A 272 6.40 -5.88 27.53
CA GLN A 272 6.07 -7.13 28.22
C GLN A 272 6.74 -8.31 27.54
N ILE A 273 7.21 -9.26 28.35
CA ILE A 273 7.84 -10.50 27.89
C ILE A 273 6.91 -11.67 28.22
N PHE A 274 6.54 -12.45 27.21
CA PHE A 274 5.78 -13.69 27.34
C PHE A 274 6.70 -14.85 26.95
N GLU A 275 6.90 -15.82 27.84
CA GLU A 275 7.71 -17.00 27.56
C GLU A 275 6.87 -18.26 27.67
N THR A 276 7.01 -19.16 26.69
CA THR A 276 6.36 -20.47 26.70
C THR A 276 7.22 -21.54 26.06
N SER A 277 7.22 -22.73 26.65
CA SER A 277 7.79 -23.95 26.05
C SER A 277 6.72 -24.84 25.40
N ARG A 278 5.44 -24.51 25.58
CA ARG A 278 4.30 -25.26 25.03
C ARG A 278 3.86 -24.63 23.70
N VAL A 279 4.68 -24.79 22.68
CA VAL A 279 4.40 -24.33 21.31
C VAL A 279 5.08 -25.25 20.29
N LEU A 280 4.48 -25.36 19.11
CA LEU A 280 5.13 -25.93 17.93
C LEU A 280 5.33 -24.83 16.89
N ILE A 281 6.44 -24.88 16.15
CA ILE A 281 6.75 -23.93 15.09
C ILE A 281 6.54 -24.60 13.74
N GLY A 282 5.38 -24.38 13.14
CA GLY A 282 5.04 -24.82 11.79
C GLY A 282 5.87 -24.09 10.74
N LEU A 283 6.41 -24.84 9.78
CA LEU A 283 7.29 -24.35 8.74
C LEU A 283 6.51 -24.08 7.45
N ASP A 284 6.48 -22.81 7.04
CA ASP A 284 5.95 -22.40 5.75
C ASP A 284 7.07 -22.28 4.71
N GLY A 285 6.90 -22.92 3.56
CA GLY A 285 7.87 -22.85 2.46
C GLY A 285 7.83 -21.55 1.67
N GLY A 286 6.77 -20.75 1.84
CA GLY A 286 6.57 -19.46 1.19
C GLY A 286 7.19 -18.27 1.94
N LYS A 287 6.92 -17.08 1.41
CA LYS A 287 7.09 -15.82 2.15
C LYS A 287 5.72 -15.38 2.67
N LEU A 288 5.65 -15.03 3.95
CA LEU A 288 4.43 -14.54 4.59
C LEU A 288 4.12 -13.10 4.16
N THR A 289 5.14 -12.29 3.90
CA THR A 289 4.98 -10.94 3.33
C THR A 289 5.99 -10.65 2.23
N ALA A 290 5.55 -9.95 1.17
CA ALA A 290 6.44 -9.57 0.06
C ALA A 290 7.55 -8.60 0.51
N ASP A 291 7.21 -7.69 1.42
CA ASP A 291 8.11 -6.65 1.95
C ASP A 291 8.88 -7.10 3.21
N GLY A 292 8.67 -8.33 3.68
CA GLY A 292 9.34 -8.87 4.87
C GLY A 292 8.99 -8.17 6.18
N THR A 293 7.77 -7.64 6.31
CA THR A 293 7.32 -6.88 7.51
C THR A 293 7.25 -7.77 8.74
N TYR A 294 6.88 -9.04 8.56
CA TYR A 294 6.95 -10.08 9.57
C TYR A 294 7.29 -11.41 8.89
N GLN A 295 7.90 -12.32 9.65
CA GLN A 295 8.33 -13.64 9.17
C GLN A 295 7.77 -14.79 10.02
N ALA A 296 6.97 -14.46 11.04
CA ALA A 296 6.22 -15.43 11.82
C ALA A 296 4.77 -14.97 12.05
N ILE A 297 3.87 -15.93 12.22
CA ILE A 297 2.49 -15.73 12.69
C ILE A 297 2.41 -16.35 14.09
N ILE A 298 2.25 -15.49 15.09
CA ILE A 298 2.20 -15.87 16.50
C ILE A 298 0.77 -16.30 16.83
N HIS A 299 0.63 -17.47 17.45
CA HIS A 299 -0.65 -17.96 17.92
C HIS A 299 -1.13 -17.11 19.12
N PRO A 300 -2.40 -16.65 19.16
CA PRO A 300 -2.85 -15.64 20.12
C PRO A 300 -2.81 -16.12 21.57
N SER A 301 -2.93 -17.43 21.83
CA SER A 301 -2.79 -18.00 23.19
C SER A 301 -1.39 -17.83 23.78
N MET A 302 -0.36 -17.58 22.96
CA MET A 302 1.01 -17.38 23.44
C MET A 302 1.22 -16.00 24.07
N VAL A 303 0.28 -15.08 23.87
CA VAL A 303 0.30 -13.71 24.39
C VAL A 303 -0.91 -13.41 25.28
N GLN A 304 -1.67 -14.44 25.67
CA GLN A 304 -2.83 -14.33 26.56
C GLN A 304 -2.45 -14.73 27.99
N GLN A 305 -2.23 -13.70 28.81
CA GLN A 305 -1.95 -13.68 30.25
C GLN A 305 -0.61 -14.29 30.74
N PRO A 306 0.16 -13.57 31.56
CA PRO A 306 1.16 -14.18 32.42
C PRO A 306 0.40 -15.00 33.46
N SER A 307 0.67 -16.31 33.53
CA SER A 307 0.24 -17.15 34.64
C SER A 307 0.72 -16.49 35.94
N GLN A 308 -0.20 -15.88 36.69
CA GLN A 308 0.01 -15.62 38.10
C GLN A 308 0.27 -16.99 38.73
N GLY A 309 1.50 -17.21 39.17
CA GLY A 309 1.86 -18.38 39.96
C GLY A 309 0.99 -18.39 41.21
N SER A 310 0.03 -19.30 41.26
CA SER A 310 -0.60 -19.73 42.50
C SER A 310 0.47 -20.44 43.33
N ALA A 311 1.01 -19.71 44.31
CA ALA A 311 1.70 -20.28 45.46
C ALA A 311 0.70 -20.99 46.38
#